data_AF-A0A252AAL4-F1
#
_entry.id   AF-A0A252AAL4-F1
#
_cell.length_a   1.000
_cell.length_b   1.000
_cell.length_c   1.000
_cell.angle_alpha   90.00
_cell.angle_beta   90.00
_cell.angle_gamma   90.00
#
_symmetry.space_group_name_H-M   'P 1'
#
loop_
_entity.id
_entity.type
_entity.pdbx_description
1 polymer ?
#
loop_
_entity_poly.entity_id
_entity_poly.type
_entity_poly.pdbx_seq_one_letter_code
_entity_poly.pdbx_strand_id
1 'polypeptide(L)'
;MIWLLEDMLFSLERVPCIVSSDLSDQVTETANRLDEEAKASILSAPDLTEDEANELRRADEKTPSNHHALTAFDIRAGFGVETLTPEIVDFYDEGRGLHRLQLFMDANGITYKETNHDRALNDNSKIRRELYAYVFEGIDITGTITRQTAEIIIDRVMARRFALAAFGCVPGKWGRILELTSKRQSKRREEKNGHIADFPRPSYPMSEITEIFKMIGIILDKGPRQGKAGSSGRSKIVNQERLHLIRSLSECHMATYILGNRGNVAPSETAEIEPKQNNQTQFPDKPKITLPANDQTHTLEADYTTLMDLLSDMTASFADLPSSRTGECWLPLTDEKTGFQRTVHIPVPDCFVYLEESLQPIPGRYGEFLALPYPLDIPQEMLEIVRNADRPAYILNMGEERFSEAAYSVYLPKEAMAA
;
A
#
# COMPACT_ATOMS: atom_id res chain seq x y z
N MET A 1 9.86 -12.44 -16.06
CA MET A 1 10.17 -13.76 -16.67
C MET A 1 9.39 -14.90 -16.03
N ILE A 2 9.29 -15.01 -14.69
CA ILE A 2 8.50 -16.07 -14.01
C ILE A 2 7.01 -16.05 -14.40
N TRP A 3 6.41 -14.86 -14.49
CA TRP A 3 5.00 -14.69 -14.89
C TRP A 3 4.69 -15.20 -16.31
N LEU A 4 5.65 -15.09 -17.24
CA LEU A 4 5.51 -15.57 -18.62
C LEU A 4 5.47 -17.11 -18.68
N LEU A 5 6.16 -17.77 -17.74
CA LEU A 5 6.21 -19.23 -17.65
C LEU A 5 4.93 -19.80 -17.03
N GLU A 6 4.33 -19.09 -16.06
CA GLU A 6 3.04 -19.45 -15.46
C GLU A 6 1.89 -19.34 -16.47
N ASP A 7 1.89 -18.30 -17.30
CA ASP A 7 0.90 -18.09 -18.38
C ASP A 7 1.00 -19.17 -19.49
N MET A 8 2.20 -19.73 -19.69
CA MET A 8 2.45 -20.84 -20.60
C MET A 8 2.21 -22.23 -19.97
N LEU A 9 1.53 -22.30 -18.82
CA LEU A 9 1.22 -23.55 -18.09
C LEU A 9 2.46 -24.36 -17.64
N PHE A 10 3.64 -23.74 -17.55
CA PHE A 10 4.80 -24.42 -16.96
C PHE A 10 4.67 -24.42 -15.44
N SER A 11 4.65 -25.62 -14.85
CA SER A 11 4.71 -25.78 -13.39
C SER A 11 6.17 -25.79 -12.92
N LEU A 12 6.57 -24.79 -12.14
CA LEU A 12 7.85 -24.77 -11.44
C LEU A 12 7.83 -25.77 -10.27
N GLU A 13 8.28 -27.00 -10.50
CA GLU A 13 8.56 -27.93 -9.42
C GLU A 13 9.90 -27.59 -8.77
N ARG A 14 9.87 -27.19 -7.50
CA ARG A 14 11.10 -27.09 -6.70
C ARG A 14 11.62 -28.51 -6.46
N VAL A 15 12.60 -28.92 -7.26
CA VAL A 15 13.40 -30.11 -6.96
C VAL A 15 14.12 -29.83 -5.63
N PRO A 16 13.92 -30.66 -4.58
CA PRO A 16 14.64 -30.50 -3.33
C PRO A 16 16.12 -30.72 -3.61
N CYS A 17 16.86 -29.62 -3.75
CA CYS A 17 18.31 -29.68 -3.78
C CYS A 17 18.75 -30.02 -2.36
N ILE A 18 19.18 -31.27 -2.15
CA ILE A 18 19.81 -31.69 -0.90
C ILE A 18 21.20 -31.05 -0.90
N VAL A 19 21.26 -29.79 -0.50
CA VAL A 19 22.50 -29.08 -0.24
C VAL A 19 23.04 -29.61 1.08
N SER A 20 24.30 -30.04 1.12
CA SER A 20 24.95 -30.42 2.39
C SER A 20 24.93 -29.23 3.35
N SER A 21 24.80 -29.50 4.65
CA SER A 21 24.90 -28.46 5.69
C SER A 21 26.14 -27.60 5.50
N ASP A 22 27.25 -28.25 5.17
CA ASP A 22 28.56 -27.60 5.02
C ASP A 22 28.58 -26.61 3.85
N LEU A 23 27.89 -26.89 2.73
CA LEU A 23 27.80 -25.96 1.61
C LEU A 23 26.86 -24.78 1.95
N SER A 24 25.78 -25.03 2.69
CA SER A 24 24.90 -23.97 3.19
C SER A 24 25.65 -23.02 4.12
N ASP A 25 26.48 -23.56 5.01
CA ASP A 25 27.29 -22.78 5.94
C ASP A 25 28.34 -21.95 5.19
N GLN A 26 29.03 -22.54 4.20
CA GLN A 26 29.99 -21.82 3.36
C GLN A 26 29.35 -20.69 2.53
N VAL A 27 28.16 -20.92 1.97
CA VAL A 27 27.44 -19.87 1.22
C VAL A 27 27.03 -18.74 2.15
N THR A 28 26.60 -19.06 3.38
CA THR A 28 26.22 -18.05 4.38
C THR A 28 27.44 -17.25 4.85
N GLU A 29 28.57 -17.91 5.10
CA GLU A 29 29.82 -17.25 5.50
C GLU A 29 30.36 -16.35 4.38
N THR A 30 30.34 -16.81 3.13
CA THR A 30 30.79 -16.00 1.99
C THR A 30 29.86 -14.82 1.72
N ALA A 31 28.54 -14.98 1.85
CA ALA A 31 27.59 -13.88 1.76
C ALA A 31 27.82 -12.84 2.85
N ASN A 32 27.94 -13.26 4.12
CA ASN A 32 28.21 -12.35 5.23
C ASN A 32 29.52 -11.57 5.03
N ARG A 33 30.57 -12.23 4.51
CA ARG A 33 31.84 -11.56 4.21
C ARG A 33 31.68 -10.50 3.12
N LEU A 34 30.95 -10.80 2.05
CA LEU A 34 30.69 -9.84 0.97
C LEU A 34 29.84 -8.66 1.46
N ASP A 35 28.86 -8.91 2.33
CA ASP A 35 28.02 -7.86 2.92
C ASP A 35 28.86 -6.91 3.79
N GLU A 36 29.75 -7.44 4.63
CA GLU A 36 30.67 -6.63 5.45
C GLU A 36 31.69 -5.85 4.59
N GLU A 37 32.23 -6.46 3.53
CA GLU A 37 33.12 -5.79 2.57
C GLU A 37 32.39 -4.65 1.83
N ALA A 38 31.15 -4.88 1.39
CA ALA A 38 30.31 -3.88 0.74
C ALA A 38 29.97 -2.73 1.69
N LYS A 39 29.64 -3.03 2.94
CA LYS A 39 29.35 -2.04 3.99
C LYS A 39 30.57 -1.17 4.29
N ALA A 40 31.75 -1.78 4.46
CA ALA A 40 33.01 -1.04 4.64
C ALA A 40 33.33 -0.15 3.42
N SER A 41 33.02 -0.62 2.21
CA SER A 41 33.19 0.15 0.98
C SER A 41 32.22 1.34 0.88
N ILE A 42 30.96 1.18 1.30
CA ILE A 42 29.98 2.28 1.37
C ILE A 42 30.40 3.33 2.41
N LEU A 43 30.86 2.90 3.59
CA LEU A 43 31.29 3.80 4.66
C LEU A 43 32.54 4.61 4.30
N SER A 44 33.43 4.03 3.48
CA SER A 44 34.65 4.71 3.01
C SER A 44 34.50 5.39 1.66
N ALA A 45 33.31 5.33 1.05
CA ALA A 45 33.07 5.92 -0.25
C ALA A 45 33.15 7.47 -0.19
N PRO A 46 33.68 8.11 -1.25
CA PRO A 46 33.79 9.56 -1.29
C PRO A 46 32.42 10.25 -1.20
N ASP A 47 32.41 11.44 -0.63
CA ASP A 47 31.23 12.31 -0.62
C ASP A 47 31.03 12.88 -2.03
N LEU A 48 29.94 12.49 -2.68
CA LEU A 48 29.57 13.02 -3.99
C LEU A 48 28.68 14.25 -3.84
N THR A 49 28.86 15.22 -4.73
CA THR A 49 27.89 16.29 -4.98
C THR A 49 26.71 15.77 -5.82
N GLU A 50 25.61 16.54 -5.89
CA GLU A 50 24.46 16.16 -6.72
C GLU A 50 24.82 15.99 -8.20
N ASP A 51 25.61 16.93 -8.73
CA ASP A 51 26.02 16.92 -10.13
C ASP A 51 26.87 15.69 -10.43
N GLU A 52 27.85 15.37 -9.56
CA GLU A 52 28.67 14.16 -9.69
C GLU A 52 27.83 12.88 -9.60
N ALA A 53 26.88 12.81 -8.66
CA ALA A 53 25.99 11.67 -8.54
C ALA A 53 25.11 11.50 -9.80
N ASN A 54 24.63 12.60 -10.38
CA ASN A 54 23.83 12.58 -11.60
C ASN A 54 24.65 12.19 -12.84
N GLU A 55 25.88 12.68 -12.96
CA GLU A 55 26.83 12.26 -13.99
C GLU A 55 27.13 10.76 -13.87
N LEU A 56 27.42 10.29 -12.66
CA LEU A 56 27.73 8.89 -12.38
C LEU A 56 26.53 7.98 -12.65
N ARG A 57 25.29 8.43 -12.40
CA ARG A 57 24.07 7.71 -12.78
C ARG A 57 23.91 7.59 -14.29
N ARG A 58 24.31 8.61 -15.06
CA ARG A 58 24.22 8.65 -16.53
C ARG A 58 25.35 7.89 -17.23
N ALA A 59 26.46 7.60 -16.54
CA ALA A 59 27.56 6.84 -17.11
C ALA A 59 27.13 5.41 -17.49
N ASP A 60 27.53 4.97 -18.69
CA ASP A 60 27.20 3.66 -19.25
C ASP A 60 27.90 2.51 -18.51
N GLU A 61 29.14 2.73 -18.07
CA GLU A 61 29.93 1.74 -17.33
C GLU A 61 30.10 2.17 -15.86
N LYS A 62 29.60 1.34 -14.93
CA LYS A 62 29.73 1.57 -13.49
C LYS A 62 30.58 0.48 -12.86
N THR A 63 31.68 0.88 -12.24
CA THR A 63 32.48 -0.02 -11.39
C THR A 63 31.75 -0.30 -10.07
N PRO A 64 32.09 -1.38 -9.34
CA PRO A 64 31.54 -1.61 -8.00
C PRO A 64 31.76 -0.44 -7.05
N SER A 65 32.93 0.21 -7.14
CA SER A 65 33.23 1.41 -6.35
C SER A 65 32.26 2.57 -6.65
N ASN A 66 31.93 2.78 -7.93
CA ASN A 66 30.94 3.78 -8.33
C ASN A 66 29.55 3.46 -7.74
N HIS A 67 29.18 2.18 -7.70
CA HIS A 67 27.93 1.76 -7.08
C HIS A 67 27.89 2.02 -5.57
N HIS A 68 28.99 1.73 -4.86
CA HIS A 68 29.09 2.04 -3.43
C HIS A 68 29.04 3.55 -3.16
N ALA A 69 29.68 4.37 -3.99
CA ALA A 69 29.63 5.83 -3.88
C ALA A 69 28.22 6.40 -4.14
N LEU A 70 27.52 5.89 -5.16
CA LEU A 70 26.11 6.24 -5.39
C LEU A 70 25.22 5.83 -4.22
N THR A 71 25.37 4.61 -3.71
CA THR A 71 24.61 4.15 -2.54
C THR A 71 24.90 5.00 -1.30
N ALA A 72 26.16 5.37 -1.05
CA ALA A 72 26.52 6.26 0.04
C ALA A 72 25.89 7.66 -0.12
N PHE A 73 25.92 8.22 -1.32
CA PHE A 73 25.22 9.47 -1.66
C PHE A 73 23.71 9.35 -1.41
N ASP A 74 23.09 8.27 -1.88
CA ASP A 74 21.66 8.03 -1.70
C ASP A 74 21.31 7.88 -0.20
N ILE A 75 22.14 7.22 0.61
CA ILE A 75 21.88 7.14 2.06
C ILE A 75 21.94 8.53 2.70
N ARG A 76 22.99 9.33 2.39
CA ARG A 76 23.16 10.68 2.93
C ARG A 76 22.01 11.61 2.54
N ALA A 77 21.72 11.68 1.24
CA ALA A 77 20.67 12.54 0.71
C ALA A 77 19.27 12.05 1.10
N GLY A 78 19.08 10.74 1.24
CA GLY A 78 17.83 10.12 1.64
C GLY A 78 17.49 10.42 3.10
N PHE A 79 18.44 10.28 4.01
CA PHE A 79 18.24 10.53 5.44
C PHE A 79 18.54 11.97 5.89
N GLY A 80 19.13 12.79 5.03
CA GLY A 80 19.59 14.13 5.40
C GLY A 80 20.74 14.11 6.41
N VAL A 81 21.64 13.13 6.29
CA VAL A 81 22.79 12.96 7.20
C VAL A 81 24.11 13.27 6.47
N GLU A 82 25.01 13.98 7.14
CA GLU A 82 26.35 14.26 6.61
C GLU A 82 27.27 13.04 6.77
N THR A 83 27.29 12.46 7.97
CA THR A 83 28.17 11.33 8.32
C THR A 83 27.40 10.01 8.30
N LEU A 84 27.92 9.04 7.55
CA LEU A 84 27.38 7.67 7.53
C LEU A 84 27.94 6.86 8.69
N THR A 85 27.04 6.22 9.44
CA THR A 85 27.40 5.22 10.46
C THR A 85 27.01 3.82 10.00
N PRO A 86 27.66 2.75 10.51
CA PRO A 86 27.31 1.37 10.21
C PRO A 86 25.81 1.08 10.38
N GLU A 87 25.18 1.64 11.41
CA GLU A 87 23.78 1.41 11.76
C GLU A 87 22.82 2.07 10.76
N ILE A 88 23.20 3.21 10.18
CA ILE A 88 22.42 3.91 9.15
C ILE A 88 22.45 3.09 7.84
N VAL A 89 23.62 2.56 7.48
CA VAL A 89 23.77 1.70 6.29
C VAL A 89 22.92 0.43 6.44
N ASP A 90 22.96 -0.21 7.61
CA ASP A 90 22.10 -1.38 7.91
C ASP A 90 20.60 -1.02 7.93
N PHE A 91 20.27 0.20 8.37
CA PHE A 91 18.88 0.66 8.37
C PHE A 91 18.36 0.88 6.93
N TYR A 92 19.20 1.37 6.02
CA TYR A 92 18.84 1.69 4.64
C TYR A 92 18.27 0.50 3.88
N ASP A 93 18.87 -0.70 3.99
CA ASP A 93 18.35 -1.97 3.43
C ASP A 93 17.81 -1.79 1.99
N GLU A 94 18.69 -1.35 1.07
CA GLU A 94 18.37 -1.10 -0.35
C GLU A 94 17.22 -0.10 -0.55
N GLY A 95 17.13 0.94 0.27
CA GLY A 95 16.09 1.96 0.22
C GLY A 95 14.82 1.62 1.01
N ARG A 96 14.67 0.40 1.52
CA ARG A 96 13.52 0.02 2.37
C ARG A 96 13.50 0.79 3.69
N GLY A 97 14.67 1.20 4.18
CA GLY A 97 14.83 2.05 5.36
C GLY A 97 14.07 3.37 5.23
N LEU A 98 14.18 4.04 4.09
CA LEU A 98 13.46 5.30 3.82
C LEU A 98 11.94 5.11 3.89
N HIS A 99 11.45 4.02 3.29
CA HIS A 99 10.03 3.69 3.35
C HIS A 99 9.57 3.37 4.79
N ARG A 100 10.35 2.59 5.55
CA ARG A 100 10.08 2.29 6.96
C ARG A 100 10.03 3.55 7.81
N LEU A 101 10.95 4.49 7.57
CA LEU A 101 10.99 5.77 8.26
C LEU A 101 9.75 6.60 7.94
N GLN A 102 9.33 6.67 6.68
CA GLN A 102 8.08 7.34 6.30
C GLN A 102 6.87 6.72 7.01
N LEU A 103 6.76 5.39 7.04
CA LEU A 103 5.68 4.70 7.75
C LEU A 103 5.73 4.94 9.26
N PHE A 104 6.92 4.98 9.87
CA PHE A 104 7.09 5.35 11.27
C PHE A 104 6.57 6.76 11.54
N MET A 105 6.88 7.71 10.67
CA MET A 105 6.46 9.10 10.83
C MET A 105 4.95 9.25 10.65
N ASP A 106 4.36 8.54 9.69
CA ASP A 106 2.91 8.44 9.56
C ASP A 106 2.26 7.81 10.81
N ALA A 107 2.89 6.79 11.39
CA ALA A 107 2.40 6.17 12.61
C ALA A 107 2.45 7.10 13.84
N ASN A 108 3.37 8.07 13.85
CA ASN A 108 3.47 9.10 14.88
C ASN A 108 2.68 10.38 14.55
N GLY A 109 1.94 10.41 13.43
CA GLY A 109 1.15 11.57 13.01
C GLY A 109 1.97 12.77 12.55
N ILE A 110 3.27 12.58 12.25
CA ILE A 110 4.14 13.66 11.78
C ILE A 110 3.73 14.03 10.35
N THR A 111 3.38 15.30 10.15
CA THR A 111 2.89 15.80 8.86
C THR A 111 3.99 16.57 8.15
N TYR A 112 4.18 16.28 6.86
CA TYR A 112 5.07 17.04 5.99
C TYR A 112 4.27 18.02 5.15
N LYS A 113 4.78 19.24 4.99
CA LYS A 113 4.23 20.17 4.00
C LYS A 113 4.79 19.78 2.63
N GLU A 114 4.00 19.07 1.84
CA GLU A 114 4.36 18.78 0.46
C GLU A 114 4.22 20.08 -0.35
N THR A 115 5.35 20.66 -0.76
CA THR A 115 5.37 21.90 -1.57
C THR A 115 4.98 21.66 -3.03
N ASN A 116 4.96 20.41 -3.49
CA ASN A 116 4.58 20.07 -4.86
C ASN A 116 3.07 19.82 -4.95
N HIS A 117 2.33 20.79 -5.48
CA HIS A 117 0.87 20.73 -5.65
C HIS A 117 0.41 19.54 -6.51
N ASP A 118 1.18 19.15 -7.53
CA ASP A 118 0.81 18.04 -8.43
C ASP A 118 0.89 16.65 -7.74
N ARG A 119 1.59 16.55 -6.60
CA ARG A 119 1.69 15.29 -5.82
C ARG A 119 0.77 15.21 -4.63
N ALA A 120 0.27 16.34 -4.13
CA ALA A 120 -0.67 16.38 -3.01
C ALA A 120 -1.95 15.58 -3.25
N LEU A 121 -2.35 15.39 -4.52
CA LEU A 121 -3.50 14.58 -4.92
C LEU A 121 -3.30 13.07 -4.69
N ASN A 122 -2.05 12.59 -4.62
CA ASN A 122 -1.70 11.19 -4.40
C ASN A 122 -1.07 10.96 -3.00
N ASP A 123 -1.20 11.91 -2.07
CA ASP A 123 -0.60 11.77 -0.74
C ASP A 123 -1.38 10.79 0.15
N ASN A 124 -1.12 9.49 -0.07
CA ASN A 124 -1.58 8.41 0.77
C ASN A 124 -1.11 8.55 2.23
N SER A 125 -0.14 9.43 2.53
CA SER A 125 0.37 9.62 3.89
C SER A 125 -0.70 10.18 4.83
N LYS A 126 -1.60 11.06 4.36
CA LYS A 126 -2.73 11.54 5.18
C LYS A 126 -3.64 10.38 5.62
N ILE A 127 -4.02 9.54 4.66
CA ILE A 127 -4.87 8.37 4.94
C ILE A 127 -4.14 7.38 5.84
N ARG A 128 -2.83 7.12 5.59
CA ARG A 128 -2.01 6.27 6.47
C ARG A 128 -1.94 6.81 7.91
N ARG A 129 -1.78 8.12 8.10
CA ARG A 129 -1.81 8.74 9.44
C ARG A 129 -3.13 8.48 10.16
N GLU A 130 -4.27 8.67 9.47
CA GLU A 130 -5.59 8.40 10.05
C GLU A 130 -5.78 6.91 10.38
N LEU A 131 -5.32 6.03 9.50
CA LEU A 131 -5.37 4.58 9.71
C LEU A 131 -4.48 4.13 10.87
N TYR A 132 -3.25 4.64 10.98
CA TYR A 132 -2.37 4.34 12.10
C TYR A 132 -2.89 4.93 13.41
N ALA A 133 -3.45 6.14 13.39
CA ALA A 133 -4.09 6.74 14.56
C ALA A 133 -5.22 5.84 15.07
N TYR A 134 -6.05 5.29 14.17
CA TYR A 134 -7.07 4.30 14.53
C TYR A 134 -6.45 3.02 15.13
N VAL A 135 -5.43 2.43 14.48
CA VAL A 135 -4.82 1.17 14.93
C VAL A 135 -4.14 1.32 16.30
N PHE A 136 -3.43 2.44 16.52
CA PHE A 136 -2.62 2.68 17.71
C PHE A 136 -3.28 3.61 18.75
N GLU A 137 -4.57 3.94 18.61
CA GLU A 137 -5.29 4.77 19.57
C GLU A 137 -5.15 4.24 21.00
N GLY A 138 -4.57 5.06 21.89
CA GLY A 138 -4.34 4.72 23.30
C GLY A 138 -3.20 3.71 23.55
N ILE A 139 -2.37 3.42 22.55
CA ILE A 139 -1.27 2.46 22.64
C ILE A 139 0.06 3.18 22.48
N ASP A 140 0.94 3.04 23.48
CA ASP A 140 2.32 3.47 23.35
C ASP A 140 3.13 2.47 22.51
N ILE A 141 3.39 2.83 21.25
CA ILE A 141 4.18 2.03 20.30
C ILE A 141 5.69 2.06 20.58
N THR A 142 6.14 2.86 21.56
CA THR A 142 7.56 3.02 21.91
C THR A 142 7.94 2.26 23.19
N GLY A 143 6.94 1.77 23.91
CA GLY A 143 7.08 1.06 25.18
C GLY A 143 7.08 -0.46 25.06
N THR A 144 6.52 -1.12 26.09
CA THR A 144 6.40 -2.59 26.14
C THR A 144 5.07 -3.02 25.55
N ILE A 145 5.11 -3.90 24.55
CA ILE A 145 3.92 -4.46 23.91
C ILE A 145 3.51 -5.74 24.66
N THR A 146 2.37 -5.66 25.34
CA THR A 146 1.78 -6.81 26.04
C THR A 146 0.95 -7.67 25.08
N ARG A 147 0.60 -8.89 25.49
CA ARG A 147 -0.32 -9.74 24.72
C ARG A 147 -1.70 -9.09 24.54
N GLN A 148 -2.21 -8.40 25.56
CA GLN A 148 -3.51 -7.71 25.48
C GLN A 148 -3.46 -6.56 24.49
N THR A 149 -2.40 -5.74 24.54
CA THR A 149 -2.13 -4.69 23.55
C THR A 149 -2.09 -5.30 22.14
N ALA A 150 -1.46 -6.47 22.01
CA ALA A 150 -1.38 -7.16 20.74
C ALA A 150 -2.75 -7.64 20.22
N GLU A 151 -3.59 -8.17 21.10
CA GLU A 151 -4.94 -8.59 20.74
C GLU A 151 -5.78 -7.40 20.27
N ILE A 152 -5.69 -6.24 20.96
CA ILE A 152 -6.39 -5.00 20.58
C ILE A 152 -5.96 -4.51 19.19
N ILE A 153 -4.65 -4.47 18.92
CA ILE A 153 -4.12 -4.04 17.61
C ILE A 153 -4.66 -4.96 16.51
N ILE A 154 -4.59 -6.29 16.72
CA ILE A 154 -5.06 -7.25 15.73
C ILE A 154 -6.57 -7.15 15.50
N ASP A 155 -7.37 -6.88 16.54
CA ASP A 155 -8.81 -6.67 16.38
C ASP A 155 -9.13 -5.44 15.52
N ARG A 156 -8.38 -4.35 15.72
CA ARG A 156 -8.48 -3.15 14.86
C ARG A 156 -8.00 -3.42 13.44
N VAL A 157 -6.92 -4.18 13.27
CA VAL A 157 -6.43 -4.58 11.94
C VAL A 157 -7.46 -5.42 11.21
N MET A 158 -8.06 -6.41 11.88
CA MET A 158 -9.11 -7.26 11.31
C MET A 158 -10.31 -6.43 10.83
N ALA A 159 -10.75 -5.45 11.62
CA ALA A 159 -11.89 -4.60 11.30
C ALA A 159 -11.70 -3.76 10.02
N ARG A 160 -10.46 -3.42 9.66
CA ARG A 160 -10.14 -2.58 8.48
C ARG A 160 -9.04 -3.18 7.59
N ARG A 161 -8.94 -4.51 7.53
CA ARG A 161 -7.78 -5.22 6.95
C ARG A 161 -7.49 -4.86 5.50
N PHE A 162 -8.53 -4.64 4.70
CA PHE A 162 -8.40 -4.28 3.28
C PHE A 162 -7.84 -2.87 3.11
N ALA A 163 -8.43 -1.88 3.78
CA ALA A 163 -7.93 -0.51 3.76
C ALA A 163 -6.49 -0.43 4.28
N LEU A 164 -6.21 -1.06 5.42
CA LEU A 164 -4.86 -1.07 6.00
C LEU A 164 -3.83 -1.72 5.08
N ALA A 165 -4.20 -2.79 4.36
CA ALA A 165 -3.30 -3.44 3.42
C ALA A 165 -3.12 -2.63 2.13
N ALA A 166 -4.20 -2.05 1.60
CA ALA A 166 -4.18 -1.22 0.39
C ALA A 166 -3.28 0.02 0.56
N PHE A 167 -3.33 0.65 1.74
CA PHE A 167 -2.47 1.79 2.07
C PHE A 167 -1.11 1.38 2.66
N GLY A 168 -0.78 0.09 2.73
CA GLY A 168 0.53 -0.37 3.20
C GLY A 168 0.79 -0.21 4.70
N CYS A 169 -0.25 -0.01 5.53
CA CYS A 169 -0.11 0.06 6.98
C CYS A 169 0.19 -1.30 7.62
N VAL A 170 -0.22 -2.39 6.95
CA VAL A 170 -0.02 -3.79 7.37
C VAL A 170 0.45 -4.62 6.17
N PRO A 171 1.00 -5.84 6.39
CA PRO A 171 1.46 -6.67 5.29
C PRO A 171 0.35 -6.98 4.27
N GLY A 172 0.68 -7.04 2.98
CA GLY A 172 -0.30 -7.26 1.92
C GLY A 172 -1.13 -8.55 2.07
N LYS A 173 -0.67 -9.54 2.86
CA LYS A 173 -1.44 -10.76 3.18
C LYS A 173 -2.80 -10.48 3.84
N TRP A 174 -2.94 -9.36 4.54
CA TRP A 174 -4.17 -8.95 5.21
C TRP A 174 -5.27 -8.51 4.23
N GLY A 175 -4.87 -7.97 3.08
CA GLY A 175 -5.78 -7.58 1.99
C GLY A 175 -6.10 -8.71 1.02
N ARG A 176 -5.51 -9.89 1.18
CA ARG A 176 -5.77 -11.02 0.29
C ARG A 176 -7.13 -11.64 0.60
N ILE A 177 -7.91 -11.85 -0.45
CA ILE A 177 -9.13 -12.66 -0.44
C ILE A 177 -8.79 -14.16 -0.66
N LEU A 178 -7.66 -14.42 -1.32
CA LEU A 178 -7.18 -15.76 -1.64
C LEU A 178 -6.14 -16.21 -0.60
N GLU A 179 -6.37 -17.34 0.07
CA GLU A 179 -5.34 -17.97 0.89
C GLU A 179 -4.33 -18.68 -0.03
N LEU A 180 -3.05 -18.36 0.15
CA LEU A 180 -1.98 -19.19 -0.36
C LEU A 180 -1.83 -20.38 0.59
N THR A 181 -2.11 -21.57 0.09
CA THR A 181 -1.80 -22.81 0.82
C THR A 181 -0.29 -22.89 1.13
N SER A 182 0.13 -23.80 2.01
CA SER A 182 1.56 -24.06 2.26
C SER A 182 2.36 -24.41 0.99
N LYS A 183 1.67 -24.81 -0.08
CA LYS A 183 2.21 -25.05 -1.43
C LYS A 183 2.17 -23.83 -2.35
N ARG A 184 1.88 -22.63 -1.82
CA ARG A 184 1.65 -21.38 -2.57
C ARG A 184 0.56 -21.47 -3.65
N GLN A 185 -0.35 -22.44 -3.57
CA GLN A 185 -1.51 -22.46 -4.44
C GLN A 185 -2.55 -21.49 -3.90
N SER A 186 -3.04 -20.57 -4.74
CA SER A 186 -4.16 -19.69 -4.41
C SER A 186 -5.44 -20.51 -4.36
N LYS A 187 -6.00 -20.69 -3.17
CA LYS A 187 -7.33 -21.27 -3.00
C LYS A 187 -8.27 -20.17 -2.57
N ARG A 188 -9.30 -19.91 -3.39
CA ARG A 188 -10.42 -19.06 -2.98
C ARG A 188 -11.10 -19.79 -1.83
N ARG A 189 -11.11 -19.15 -0.66
CA ARG A 189 -11.85 -19.65 0.48
C ARG A 189 -13.31 -19.33 0.21
N GLU A 190 -13.94 -20.16 -0.59
CA GLU A 190 -15.39 -20.16 -0.73
C GLU A 190 -15.91 -21.17 0.28
N GLU A 191 -16.87 -20.72 1.09
CA GLU A 191 -17.70 -21.63 1.84
C GLU A 191 -18.48 -22.52 0.86
N LYS A 192 -19.06 -23.63 1.33
CA LYS A 192 -19.88 -24.53 0.50
C LYS A 192 -21.04 -23.80 -0.21
N ASN A 193 -21.38 -22.61 0.26
CA ASN A 193 -22.47 -21.77 -0.24
C ASN A 193 -22.00 -20.70 -1.24
N GLY A 194 -20.71 -20.67 -1.62
CA GLY A 194 -20.14 -19.68 -2.55
C GLY A 194 -19.79 -18.33 -1.91
N HIS A 195 -20.01 -18.14 -0.61
CA HIS A 195 -19.59 -16.94 0.11
C HIS A 195 -18.08 -16.94 0.35
N ILE A 196 -17.44 -15.77 0.24
CA ILE A 196 -16.05 -15.57 0.63
C ILE A 196 -15.97 -15.79 2.14
N ALA A 197 -15.26 -16.82 2.57
CA ALA A 197 -15.13 -17.14 3.98
C ALA A 197 -14.36 -16.02 4.70
N ASP A 198 -14.76 -15.75 5.95
CA ASP A 198 -14.11 -14.75 6.77
C ASP A 198 -12.62 -15.06 6.96
N PHE A 199 -11.81 -14.00 7.00
CA PHE A 199 -10.38 -14.11 7.30
C PHE A 199 -10.24 -14.57 8.76
N PRO A 200 -9.60 -15.72 9.03
CA PRO A 200 -9.55 -16.24 10.38
C PRO A 200 -8.67 -15.33 11.26
N ARG A 201 -9.12 -15.06 12.49
CA ARG A 201 -8.31 -14.36 13.48
C ARG A 201 -7.01 -15.16 13.73
N PRO A 202 -5.83 -14.52 13.66
CA PRO A 202 -4.57 -15.22 13.91
C PRO A 202 -4.49 -15.79 15.32
N SER A 203 -4.07 -17.06 15.45
CA SER A 203 -3.87 -17.71 16.75
C SER A 203 -2.71 -17.09 17.56
N TYR A 204 -1.79 -16.39 16.90
CA TYR A 204 -0.59 -15.81 17.50
C TYR A 204 -0.47 -14.29 17.20
N PRO A 205 -1.28 -13.43 17.84
CA PRO A 205 -1.28 -11.98 17.61
C PRO A 205 0.10 -11.32 17.70
N MET A 206 0.94 -11.78 18.63
CA MET A 206 2.28 -11.21 18.85
C MET A 206 3.24 -11.43 17.66
N SER A 207 3.08 -12.54 16.93
CA SER A 207 3.89 -12.81 15.73
C SER A 207 3.53 -11.81 14.62
N GLU A 208 2.22 -11.60 14.42
CA GLU A 208 1.69 -10.68 13.42
C GLU A 208 2.09 -9.23 13.70
N ILE A 209 2.05 -8.82 14.96
CA ILE A 209 2.48 -7.48 15.34
C ILE A 209 3.97 -7.27 15.19
N THR A 210 4.78 -8.30 15.42
CA THR A 210 6.22 -8.20 15.15
C THR A 210 6.46 -7.87 13.67
N GLU A 211 5.65 -8.40 12.75
CA GLU A 211 5.73 -8.06 11.33
C GLU A 211 5.28 -6.62 11.03
N ILE A 212 4.16 -6.18 11.64
CA ILE A 212 3.66 -4.80 11.50
C ILE A 212 4.68 -3.79 12.04
N PHE A 213 5.26 -4.04 13.22
CA PHE A 213 6.30 -3.19 13.80
C PHE A 213 7.56 -3.15 12.93
N LYS A 214 7.94 -4.28 12.33
CA LYS A 214 9.07 -4.34 11.39
C LYS A 214 8.82 -3.49 10.13
N MET A 215 7.58 -3.39 9.65
CA MET A 215 7.23 -2.52 8.52
C MET A 215 7.41 -1.03 8.83
N ILE A 216 7.15 -0.60 10.06
CA ILE A 216 7.44 0.76 10.54
C ILE A 216 8.88 0.90 11.06
N GLY A 217 9.76 -0.05 10.78
CA GLY A 217 11.18 -0.02 11.16
C GLY A 217 11.49 -0.36 12.63
N ILE A 218 10.48 -0.57 13.47
CA ILE A 218 10.65 -0.89 14.89
C ILE A 218 10.94 -2.38 15.08
N ILE A 219 11.96 -2.69 15.88
CA ILE A 219 12.33 -4.06 16.24
C ILE A 219 11.82 -4.38 17.64
N LEU A 220 11.17 -5.54 17.77
CA LEU A 220 10.58 -6.02 19.02
C LEU A 220 11.40 -7.17 19.63
N ASP A 221 12.18 -6.84 20.65
CA ASP A 221 12.99 -7.77 21.42
C ASP A 221 12.16 -8.60 22.41
N LYS A 222 12.71 -9.74 22.83
CA LYS A 222 12.06 -10.61 23.81
C LYS A 222 12.00 -9.88 25.16
N GLY A 223 10.80 -9.62 25.65
CA GLY A 223 10.59 -9.03 26.98
C GLY A 223 10.85 -10.01 28.13
N PRO A 224 10.91 -9.50 29.37
CA PRO A 224 11.03 -10.31 30.57
C PRO A 224 9.84 -11.27 30.67
N ARG A 225 10.12 -12.51 31.05
CA ARG A 225 9.08 -13.53 31.28
C ARG A 225 8.31 -13.16 32.55
N GLN A 226 7.24 -12.38 32.43
CA GLN A 226 6.30 -12.15 33.52
C GLN A 226 5.21 -13.22 33.46
N GLY A 227 5.32 -14.26 34.29
CA GLY A 227 4.30 -15.29 34.42
C GLY A 227 4.72 -16.45 35.31
N LYS A 228 3.79 -16.95 36.13
CA LYS A 228 3.93 -18.26 36.80
C LYS A 228 4.07 -19.34 35.72
N ALA A 229 4.97 -20.30 35.97
CA ALA A 229 5.29 -21.40 35.06
C ALA A 229 4.02 -21.95 34.37
N GLY A 230 3.91 -21.75 33.06
CA GLY A 230 2.81 -22.26 32.24
C GLY A 230 1.97 -21.22 31.48
N SER A 231 2.00 -19.94 31.86
CA SER A 231 1.25 -18.87 31.16
C SER A 231 2.19 -17.85 30.48
N SER A 232 3.06 -18.33 29.59
CA SER A 232 4.02 -17.44 28.92
C SER A 232 3.38 -16.66 27.76
N GLY A 233 2.55 -15.66 28.07
CA GLY A 233 2.35 -14.55 27.14
C GLY A 233 3.65 -13.75 27.07
N ARG A 234 4.49 -14.00 26.07
CA ARG A 234 5.76 -13.28 25.93
C ARG A 234 5.45 -11.83 25.57
N SER A 235 5.67 -10.91 26.50
CA SER A 235 5.75 -9.49 26.16
C SER A 235 6.94 -9.25 25.24
N LYS A 236 6.84 -8.17 24.48
CA LYS A 236 7.89 -7.69 23.59
C LYS A 236 8.28 -6.29 23.99
N ILE A 237 9.57 -6.01 24.02
CA ILE A 237 10.10 -4.67 24.32
C ILE A 237 10.59 -4.06 23.02
N VAL A 238 10.28 -2.79 22.79
CA VAL A 238 10.84 -2.04 21.67
C VAL A 238 12.35 -1.87 21.89
N ASN A 239 13.14 -2.29 20.90
CA ASN A 239 14.58 -2.10 20.89
C ASN A 239 14.90 -0.60 20.92
N GLN A 240 15.46 -0.13 22.03
CA GLN A 240 15.66 1.31 22.27
C GLN A 240 16.74 1.93 21.38
N GLU A 241 17.79 1.17 21.03
CA GLU A 241 18.85 1.63 20.13
C GLU A 241 18.28 1.89 18.73
N ARG A 242 17.47 0.95 18.22
CA ARG A 242 16.78 1.09 16.94
C ARG A 242 15.78 2.25 16.96
N LEU A 243 15.03 2.40 18.05
CA LEU A 243 14.09 3.51 18.19
C LEU A 243 14.81 4.86 18.24
N HIS A 244 15.94 4.95 18.95
CA HIS A 244 16.76 6.15 19.01
C HIS A 244 17.30 6.51 17.62
N LEU A 245 17.80 5.52 16.86
CA LEU A 245 18.24 5.73 15.47
C LEU A 245 17.11 6.27 14.60
N ILE A 246 15.91 5.68 14.66
CA ILE A 246 14.77 6.14 13.88
C ILE A 246 14.40 7.57 14.26
N ARG A 247 14.38 7.89 15.56
CA ARG A 247 14.10 9.25 16.04
C ARG A 247 15.13 10.25 15.54
N SER A 248 16.43 9.94 15.67
CA SER A 248 17.49 10.82 15.15
C SER A 248 17.36 11.04 13.64
N LEU A 249 17.05 9.99 12.87
CA LEU A 249 16.84 10.10 11.43
C LEU A 249 15.56 10.86 11.06
N SER A 250 14.53 10.83 11.91
CA SER A 250 13.29 11.60 11.70
C SER A 250 13.44 13.09 12.06
N GLU A 251 14.35 13.41 12.98
CA GLU A 251 14.68 14.77 13.41
C GLU A 251 15.64 15.46 12.44
N CYS A 252 16.59 14.71 11.88
CA CYS A 252 17.33 15.13 10.70
C CYS A 252 16.30 15.53 9.65
N HIS A 253 16.34 16.80 9.22
CA HIS A 253 15.49 17.27 8.14
C HIS A 253 15.69 16.30 6.98
N MET A 254 14.69 15.45 6.71
CA MET A 254 14.71 14.59 5.54
C MET A 254 14.89 15.52 4.36
N ALA A 255 16.13 15.63 3.89
CA ALA A 255 16.41 16.45 2.75
C ALA A 255 15.56 15.88 1.62
N THR A 256 14.87 16.78 0.96
CA THR A 256 14.01 16.78 -0.22
C THR A 256 14.25 15.71 -1.31
N TYR A 257 15.27 14.86 -1.19
CA TYR A 257 16.10 14.40 -2.28
C TYR A 257 15.76 13.04 -2.88
N ILE A 258 15.22 12.07 -2.12
CA ILE A 258 15.16 10.69 -2.66
C ILE A 258 13.74 10.18 -2.91
N LEU A 259 12.72 10.88 -2.41
CA LEU A 259 11.34 10.61 -2.82
C LEU A 259 10.85 11.54 -3.93
N GLY A 260 11.72 12.40 -4.48
CA GLY A 260 11.41 13.41 -5.49
C GLY A 260 10.79 14.66 -4.85
N ASN A 261 11.54 15.76 -4.85
CA ASN A 261 11.12 17.14 -4.54
C ASN A 261 9.99 17.27 -3.48
N ARG A 262 10.27 16.93 -2.23
CA ARG A 262 9.42 17.25 -1.06
C ARG A 262 9.97 18.44 -0.27
N GLY A 263 9.24 19.55 -0.22
CA GLY A 263 9.68 20.78 0.45
C GLY A 263 9.74 20.74 1.98
N ASN A 264 9.94 21.93 2.53
CA ASN A 264 10.38 22.16 3.90
C ASN A 264 9.41 21.66 4.97
N VAL A 265 9.97 21.07 6.03
CA VAL A 265 9.29 20.78 7.30
C VAL A 265 8.92 22.11 7.97
N ALA A 266 7.65 22.31 8.31
CA ALA A 266 7.27 23.39 9.22
C ALA A 266 7.38 22.87 10.66
N PRO A 267 7.97 23.63 11.60
CA PRO A 267 7.86 23.31 13.01
C PRO A 267 6.38 23.32 13.40
N SER A 268 5.98 22.37 14.25
CA SER A 268 4.64 22.27 14.80
C SER A 268 4.18 23.64 15.29
N GLU A 269 3.01 24.10 14.82
CA GLU A 269 2.28 25.16 15.52
C GLU A 269 1.88 24.57 16.88
N THR A 270 2.77 24.78 17.86
CA THR A 270 2.42 24.71 19.27
C THR A 270 1.31 25.73 19.45
N ALA A 271 0.07 25.25 19.57
CA ALA A 271 -0.99 26.05 20.14
C ALA A 271 -0.49 26.51 21.52
N GLU A 272 -0.28 27.80 21.69
CA GLU A 272 0.06 28.42 22.96
C GLU A 272 -1.05 28.10 23.96
N ILE A 273 -0.81 27.11 24.81
CA ILE A 273 -1.61 26.87 26.01
C ILE A 273 -1.01 27.77 27.09
N GLU A 274 -1.63 28.92 27.33
CA GLU A 274 -1.34 29.75 28.49
C GLU A 274 -1.54 28.95 29.80
N PRO A 275 -0.69 29.15 30.82
CA PRO A 275 -0.74 28.37 32.05
C PRO A 275 -1.86 28.90 32.96
N LYS A 276 -3.02 28.22 32.98
CA LYS A 276 -4.01 28.42 34.06
C LYS A 276 -3.73 27.50 35.24
N GLN A 277 -3.60 28.15 36.38
CA GLN A 277 -3.30 27.56 37.67
C GLN A 277 -4.32 26.49 38.10
N ASN A 278 -3.72 25.44 38.67
CA ASN A 278 -4.25 24.46 39.61
C ASN A 278 -5.59 24.84 40.28
N ASN A 279 -6.68 24.16 39.92
CA ASN A 279 -7.84 23.96 40.79
C ASN A 279 -8.57 22.65 40.42
N GLN A 280 -9.10 22.03 41.45
CA GLN A 280 -9.52 20.64 41.54
C GLN A 280 -10.57 20.20 40.49
N THR A 281 -10.43 18.92 40.15
CA THR A 281 -11.25 18.10 39.28
C THR A 281 -12.75 18.18 39.59
N GLN A 282 -13.49 18.85 38.71
CA GLN A 282 -14.89 18.52 38.40
C GLN A 282 -14.99 18.45 36.88
N PHE A 283 -15.36 17.27 36.35
CA PHE A 283 -15.64 17.10 34.94
C PHE A 283 -16.85 17.96 34.56
N PRO A 284 -16.77 18.87 33.56
CA PRO A 284 -17.96 19.47 33.01
C PRO A 284 -18.73 18.41 32.21
N ASP A 285 -20.05 18.39 32.41
CA ASP A 285 -20.97 17.58 31.62
C ASP A 285 -20.74 17.80 30.12
N LYS A 286 -20.82 16.68 29.36
CA LYS A 286 -20.77 16.63 27.89
C LYS A 286 -21.49 17.83 27.28
N PRO A 287 -20.85 18.63 26.40
CA PRO A 287 -21.61 19.58 25.61
C PRO A 287 -22.63 18.82 24.77
N LYS A 288 -23.93 19.12 24.99
CA LYS A 288 -24.99 18.78 24.04
C LYS A 288 -24.67 19.50 22.73
N ILE A 289 -24.01 18.79 21.83
CA ILE A 289 -23.98 19.16 20.42
C ILE A 289 -25.41 19.05 19.93
N THR A 290 -26.07 20.19 19.78
CA THR A 290 -27.34 20.27 19.06
C THR A 290 -26.94 20.39 17.59
N LEU A 291 -26.95 19.26 16.89
CA LEU A 291 -26.86 19.26 15.43
C LEU A 291 -28.03 20.09 14.89
N PRO A 292 -27.82 21.00 13.92
CA PRO A 292 -28.94 21.58 13.21
C PRO A 292 -29.71 20.44 12.54
N ALA A 293 -31.00 20.32 12.87
CA ALA A 293 -31.92 19.41 12.24
C ALA A 293 -32.05 19.80 10.76
N ASN A 294 -31.20 19.23 9.92
CA ASN A 294 -31.45 19.17 8.49
C ASN A 294 -32.17 17.84 8.26
N ASP A 295 -33.48 17.87 8.44
CA ASP A 295 -34.43 16.83 7.99
C ASP A 295 -34.47 16.83 6.46
N GLN A 296 -33.36 16.43 5.85
CA GLN A 296 -33.38 15.84 4.52
C GLN A 296 -32.80 14.45 4.69
N THR A 297 -33.68 13.52 5.09
CA THR A 297 -33.56 12.14 4.64
C THR A 297 -33.61 12.17 3.12
N HIS A 298 -32.49 12.47 2.47
CA HIS A 298 -32.23 11.97 1.12
C HIS A 298 -32.37 10.46 1.26
N THR A 299 -33.51 9.93 0.84
CA THR A 299 -33.77 8.51 0.95
C THR A 299 -32.73 7.82 0.10
N LEU A 300 -31.92 6.95 0.72
CA LEU A 300 -30.92 6.10 0.07
C LEU A 300 -31.46 5.40 -1.20
N GLU A 301 -32.78 5.18 -1.25
CA GLU A 301 -33.50 4.69 -2.42
C GLU A 301 -33.48 5.66 -3.61
N ALA A 302 -33.69 6.97 -3.40
CA ALA A 302 -33.64 7.97 -4.48
C ALA A 302 -32.23 8.11 -5.08
N ASP A 303 -31.20 8.04 -4.24
CA ASP A 303 -29.81 8.06 -4.68
C ASP A 303 -29.44 6.77 -5.43
N TYR A 304 -29.94 5.61 -4.96
CA TYR A 304 -29.74 4.34 -5.65
C TYR A 304 -30.44 4.32 -7.02
N THR A 305 -31.69 4.78 -7.12
CA THR A 305 -32.39 4.87 -8.42
C THR A 305 -31.65 5.78 -9.39
N THR A 306 -31.20 6.95 -8.93
CA THR A 306 -30.43 7.88 -9.77
C THR A 306 -29.13 7.27 -10.28
N LEU A 307 -28.42 6.50 -9.44
CA LEU A 307 -27.20 5.79 -9.85
C LEU A 307 -27.48 4.62 -10.79
N MET A 308 -28.60 3.92 -10.61
CA MET A 308 -29.02 2.84 -11.51
C MET A 308 -29.44 3.39 -12.88
N ASP A 309 -30.10 4.54 -12.93
CA ASP A 309 -30.44 5.24 -14.17
C ASP A 309 -29.16 5.68 -14.89
N LEU A 310 -28.20 6.27 -14.17
CA LEU A 310 -26.89 6.63 -14.71
C LEU A 310 -26.14 5.41 -15.26
N LEU A 311 -26.10 4.31 -14.51
CA LEU A 311 -25.48 3.06 -14.97
C LEU A 311 -26.20 2.46 -16.16
N SER A 312 -27.53 2.54 -16.20
CA SER A 312 -28.34 2.10 -17.35
C SER A 312 -28.00 2.92 -18.59
N ASP A 313 -27.94 4.25 -18.48
CA ASP A 313 -27.58 5.14 -19.59
C ASP A 313 -26.14 4.89 -20.07
N MET A 314 -25.20 4.68 -19.13
CA MET A 314 -23.81 4.35 -19.43
C MET A 314 -23.66 3.00 -20.13
N THR A 315 -24.45 2.00 -19.73
CA THR A 315 -24.39 0.64 -20.31
C THR A 315 -25.23 0.49 -21.58
N ALA A 316 -26.18 1.39 -21.82
CA ALA A 316 -27.05 1.39 -23.01
C ALA A 316 -26.25 1.47 -24.32
N SER A 317 -25.11 2.17 -24.33
CA SER A 317 -24.23 2.25 -25.50
C SER A 317 -23.65 0.88 -25.93
N PHE A 318 -23.67 -0.10 -25.02
CA PHE A 318 -23.16 -1.46 -25.24
C PHE A 318 -24.27 -2.52 -25.29
N ALA A 319 -25.55 -2.15 -25.15
CA ALA A 319 -26.66 -3.10 -25.00
C ALA A 319 -26.80 -4.10 -26.16
N ASP A 320 -26.39 -3.70 -27.37
CA ASP A 320 -26.45 -4.53 -28.57
C ASP A 320 -25.20 -5.40 -28.80
N LEU A 321 -24.19 -5.30 -27.94
CA LEU A 321 -22.97 -6.09 -28.06
C LEU A 321 -23.14 -7.45 -27.37
N PRO A 322 -22.62 -8.55 -27.95
CA PRO A 322 -22.69 -9.86 -27.33
C PRO A 322 -21.89 -9.87 -26.02
N SER A 323 -22.53 -10.34 -24.94
CA SER A 323 -21.94 -10.47 -23.61
C SER A 323 -22.13 -11.88 -23.06
N SER A 324 -21.03 -12.61 -22.86
CA SER A 324 -21.03 -13.92 -22.20
C SER A 324 -20.67 -13.85 -20.72
N ARG A 325 -20.31 -12.66 -20.21
CA ARG A 325 -19.79 -12.44 -18.85
C ARG A 325 -20.45 -11.23 -18.17
N THR A 326 -20.37 -11.21 -16.84
CA THR A 326 -20.79 -10.08 -16.00
C THR A 326 -19.60 -9.55 -15.21
N GLY A 327 -19.46 -8.23 -15.14
CA GLY A 327 -18.50 -7.52 -14.29
C GLY A 327 -19.18 -6.99 -13.03
N GLU A 328 -18.39 -6.58 -12.04
CA GLU A 328 -18.88 -6.00 -10.79
C GLU A 328 -18.53 -4.50 -10.76
N CYS A 329 -19.54 -3.64 -10.65
CA CYS A 329 -19.41 -2.20 -10.53
C CYS A 329 -19.64 -1.77 -9.08
N TRP A 330 -18.77 -0.92 -8.54
CA TRP A 330 -18.85 -0.46 -7.15
C TRP A 330 -19.53 0.90 -7.10
N LEU A 331 -20.65 0.98 -6.38
CA LEU A 331 -21.40 2.21 -6.20
C LEU A 331 -20.83 3.02 -5.04
N PRO A 332 -20.85 4.36 -5.07
CA PRO A 332 -20.46 5.19 -3.92
C PRO A 332 -21.52 5.18 -2.79
N LEU A 333 -22.26 4.09 -2.63
CA LEU A 333 -23.28 3.92 -1.60
C LEU A 333 -22.81 2.87 -0.60
N THR A 334 -22.70 3.26 0.66
CA THR A 334 -22.43 2.34 1.76
C THR A 334 -23.75 1.84 2.32
N ASP A 335 -23.93 0.53 2.42
CA ASP A 335 -25.07 -0.05 3.11
C ASP A 335 -24.98 0.25 4.61
N GLU A 336 -25.94 1.01 5.14
CA GLU A 336 -25.99 1.41 6.54
C GLU A 336 -25.99 0.24 7.52
N LYS A 337 -26.52 -0.93 7.12
CA LYS A 337 -26.61 -2.11 7.98
C LYS A 337 -25.33 -2.91 8.02
N THR A 338 -24.58 -2.93 6.92
CA THR A 338 -23.42 -3.82 6.74
C THR A 338 -22.10 -3.07 6.69
N GLY A 339 -22.12 -1.76 6.46
CA GLY A 339 -20.93 -0.92 6.31
C GLY A 339 -20.15 -1.19 5.01
N PHE A 340 -20.65 -2.07 4.14
CA PHE A 340 -20.02 -2.41 2.87
C PHE A 340 -20.53 -1.52 1.75
N GLN A 341 -19.63 -1.27 0.80
CA GLN A 341 -19.96 -0.59 -0.44
C GLN A 341 -20.87 -1.48 -1.30
N ARG A 342 -21.97 -0.94 -1.82
CA ARG A 342 -22.88 -1.69 -2.69
C ARG A 342 -22.22 -1.95 -4.04
N THR A 343 -22.39 -3.17 -4.55
CA THR A 343 -21.96 -3.54 -5.89
C THR A 343 -23.14 -3.94 -6.77
N VAL A 344 -23.01 -3.74 -8.08
CA VAL A 344 -24.00 -4.13 -9.10
C VAL A 344 -23.29 -4.92 -10.19
N HIS A 345 -23.89 -6.04 -10.58
CA HIS A 345 -23.38 -6.83 -11.71
C HIS A 345 -23.90 -6.26 -13.03
N ILE A 346 -22.98 -5.92 -13.93
CA ILE A 346 -23.29 -5.40 -15.26
C ILE A 346 -22.80 -6.38 -16.34
N PRO A 347 -23.54 -6.58 -17.44
CA PRO A 347 -23.05 -7.36 -18.56
C PRO A 347 -21.79 -6.70 -19.15
N VAL A 348 -20.79 -7.52 -19.48
CA VAL A 348 -19.54 -7.07 -20.10
C VAL A 348 -19.48 -7.63 -21.51
N PRO A 349 -19.44 -6.77 -22.54
CA PRO A 349 -19.26 -7.21 -23.91
C PRO A 349 -18.01 -8.07 -24.09
N ASP A 350 -18.12 -9.14 -24.89
CA ASP A 350 -17.05 -10.11 -25.13
C ASP A 350 -15.83 -9.50 -25.84
N CYS A 351 -16.00 -8.33 -26.46
CA CYS A 351 -14.95 -7.55 -27.11
C CYS A 351 -14.02 -6.81 -26.12
N PHE A 352 -14.33 -6.80 -24.83
CA PHE A 352 -13.46 -6.20 -23.81
C PHE A 352 -12.49 -7.23 -23.21
N VAL A 353 -11.20 -6.90 -23.22
CA VAL A 353 -10.15 -7.65 -22.53
C VAL A 353 -9.77 -6.91 -21.26
N TYR A 354 -9.86 -7.59 -20.12
CA TYR A 354 -9.74 -7.01 -18.78
C TYR A 354 -8.30 -6.51 -18.51
N LEU A 355 -8.14 -5.19 -18.42
CA LEU A 355 -6.90 -4.51 -18.03
C LEU A 355 -7.27 -3.38 -17.07
N GLU A 356 -7.39 -3.72 -15.79
CA GLU A 356 -7.52 -2.82 -14.63
C GLU A 356 -8.82 -1.98 -14.46
N GLU A 357 -9.08 -1.57 -13.22
CA GLU A 357 -10.26 -0.82 -12.77
C GLU A 357 -10.14 0.67 -13.12
N SER A 358 -11.23 1.31 -13.57
CA SER A 358 -11.25 2.75 -13.87
C SER A 358 -12.28 3.50 -13.01
N LEU A 359 -11.98 4.76 -12.65
CA LEU A 359 -12.87 5.63 -11.87
C LEU A 359 -13.54 6.68 -12.77
N GLN A 360 -14.87 6.78 -12.73
CA GLN A 360 -15.67 7.72 -13.50
C GLN A 360 -16.37 8.74 -12.60
N PRO A 361 -16.26 10.06 -12.85
CA PRO A 361 -16.93 11.06 -12.03
C PRO A 361 -18.45 11.03 -12.22
N ILE A 362 -19.19 11.29 -11.14
CA ILE A 362 -20.66 11.31 -11.19
C ILE A 362 -21.14 12.72 -11.58
N PRO A 363 -21.91 12.87 -12.66
CA PRO A 363 -22.40 14.18 -13.08
C PRO A 363 -23.17 14.89 -11.96
N GLY A 364 -22.77 16.13 -11.65
CA GLY A 364 -23.41 16.95 -10.62
C GLY A 364 -23.02 16.64 -9.17
N ARG A 365 -22.11 15.69 -8.90
CA ARG A 365 -21.60 15.37 -7.55
C ARG A 365 -20.08 15.53 -7.47
N TYR A 366 -19.63 16.58 -6.79
CA TYR A 366 -18.21 16.92 -6.73
C TYR A 366 -17.45 15.97 -5.80
N GLY A 367 -16.46 15.24 -6.33
CA GLY A 367 -15.59 14.33 -5.56
C GLY A 367 -16.13 12.91 -5.39
N GLU A 368 -17.27 12.57 -5.98
CA GLU A 368 -17.80 11.20 -6.01
C GLU A 368 -17.49 10.51 -7.35
N PHE A 369 -17.08 9.25 -7.28
CA PHE A 369 -16.66 8.46 -8.45
C PHE A 369 -17.29 7.06 -8.43
N LEU A 370 -17.64 6.55 -9.61
CA LEU A 370 -18.02 5.16 -9.86
C LEU A 370 -16.78 4.37 -10.26
N ALA A 371 -16.51 3.25 -9.60
CA ALA A 371 -15.47 2.32 -10.04
C ALA A 371 -16.09 1.30 -11.00
N LEU A 372 -15.60 1.31 -12.23
CA LEU A 372 -16.06 0.44 -13.31
C LEU A 372 -14.94 -0.50 -13.73
N PRO A 373 -15.31 -1.74 -14.12
CA PRO A 373 -14.32 -2.72 -14.55
C PRO A 373 -13.64 -2.38 -15.89
N TYR A 374 -14.02 -1.30 -16.58
CA TYR A 374 -13.41 -0.83 -17.82
C TYR A 374 -13.67 0.68 -18.03
N PRO A 375 -12.80 1.38 -18.80
CA PRO A 375 -13.01 2.78 -19.16
C PRO A 375 -14.20 2.90 -20.12
N LEU A 376 -15.16 3.76 -19.77
CA LEU A 376 -16.40 3.95 -20.54
C LEU A 376 -16.28 4.96 -21.68
N ASP A 377 -15.18 5.70 -21.77
CA ASP A 377 -15.01 6.76 -22.78
C ASP A 377 -14.46 6.18 -24.10
N ILE A 378 -15.21 5.27 -24.70
CA ILE A 378 -14.86 4.65 -25.98
C ILE A 378 -15.51 5.46 -27.10
N PRO A 379 -14.73 6.00 -28.06
CA PRO A 379 -15.30 6.74 -29.18
C PRO A 379 -16.33 5.91 -29.95
N GLN A 380 -17.46 6.54 -30.30
CA GLN A 380 -18.56 5.89 -31.03
C GLN A 380 -18.09 5.22 -32.33
N GLU A 381 -17.12 5.81 -33.02
CA GLU A 381 -16.51 5.27 -34.25
C GLU A 381 -15.89 3.88 -34.02
N MET A 382 -15.26 3.64 -32.86
CA MET A 382 -14.70 2.32 -32.52
C MET A 382 -15.79 1.29 -32.24
N LEU A 383 -16.88 1.70 -31.59
CA LEU A 383 -18.03 0.83 -31.35
C LEU A 383 -18.71 0.43 -32.66
N GLU A 384 -18.81 1.34 -33.63
CA GLU A 384 -19.31 1.02 -34.97
C GLU A 384 -18.41 0.05 -35.71
N ILE A 385 -17.08 0.17 -35.60
CA ILE A 385 -16.13 -0.80 -36.17
C ILE A 385 -16.35 -2.19 -35.57
N VAL A 386 -16.52 -2.29 -34.25
CA VAL A 386 -16.78 -3.59 -33.58
C VAL A 386 -18.14 -4.16 -33.97
N ARG A 387 -19.19 -3.34 -34.05
CA ARG A 387 -20.55 -3.76 -34.45
C ARG A 387 -20.60 -4.29 -35.88
N ASN A 388 -19.84 -3.67 -36.78
CA ASN A 388 -19.83 -4.03 -38.20
C ASN A 388 -18.78 -5.09 -38.55
N ALA A 389 -18.03 -5.60 -37.57
CA ALA A 389 -17.04 -6.64 -37.80
C ALA A 389 -17.74 -8.00 -38.00
N ASP A 390 -17.48 -8.66 -39.15
CA ASP A 390 -17.93 -10.03 -39.42
C ASP A 390 -17.28 -11.10 -38.50
N ARG A 391 -16.41 -10.68 -37.57
CA ARG A 391 -15.60 -11.52 -36.68
C ARG A 391 -15.39 -10.84 -35.30
N PRO A 392 -15.02 -11.59 -34.25
CA PRO A 392 -14.75 -11.01 -32.94
C PRO A 392 -13.63 -9.96 -33.02
N ALA A 393 -13.96 -8.72 -32.73
CA ALA A 393 -13.04 -7.59 -32.66
C ALA A 393 -12.83 -7.20 -31.19
N TYR A 394 -11.60 -6.88 -30.81
CA TYR A 394 -11.27 -6.49 -29.43
C TYR A 394 -10.79 -5.05 -29.39
N ILE A 395 -11.26 -4.28 -28.42
CA ILE A 395 -10.77 -2.93 -28.15
C ILE A 395 -9.68 -3.05 -27.08
N LEU A 396 -8.44 -2.74 -27.45
CA LEU A 396 -7.32 -2.67 -26.54
C LEU A 396 -7.04 -1.19 -26.20
N ASN A 397 -7.14 -0.85 -24.92
CA ASN A 397 -6.63 0.42 -24.40
C ASN A 397 -5.11 0.27 -24.20
N MET A 398 -4.33 1.09 -24.90
CA MET A 398 -2.87 0.95 -24.90
C MET A 398 -2.17 1.71 -23.77
N GLY A 399 -2.89 2.38 -22.88
CA GLY A 399 -2.32 3.08 -21.72
C GLY A 399 -1.43 4.28 -22.10
N GLU A 400 -1.34 5.23 -21.17
CA GLU A 400 -0.67 6.52 -21.36
C GLU A 400 0.86 6.41 -21.51
N GLU A 401 1.36 6.46 -22.74
CA GLU A 401 2.70 7.01 -22.99
C GLU A 401 2.58 8.32 -23.78
N ARG A 402 2.42 9.41 -23.00
CA ARG A 402 2.58 10.84 -23.34
C ARG A 402 1.46 11.49 -24.17
N PHE A 403 0.84 12.48 -23.52
CA PHE A 403 -0.11 13.51 -24.00
C PHE A 403 -1.58 13.08 -24.22
N SER A 404 -2.43 13.50 -23.27
CA SER A 404 -3.85 13.92 -23.34
C SER A 404 -4.91 13.21 -24.21
N GLU A 405 -4.62 12.13 -24.92
CA GLU A 405 -5.63 11.34 -25.64
C GLU A 405 -5.40 9.85 -25.41
N ALA A 406 -6.41 9.15 -24.89
CA ALA A 406 -6.37 7.70 -24.78
C ALA A 406 -6.29 7.10 -26.19
N ALA A 407 -5.23 6.35 -26.48
CA ALA A 407 -5.05 5.66 -27.75
C ALA A 407 -5.68 4.27 -27.68
N TYR A 408 -6.71 4.04 -28.49
CA TYR A 408 -7.38 2.74 -28.64
C TYR A 408 -6.90 2.06 -29.92
N SER A 409 -6.68 0.74 -29.85
CA SER A 409 -6.45 -0.08 -31.04
C SER A 409 -7.47 -1.21 -31.12
N VAL A 410 -8.00 -1.45 -32.32
CA VAL A 410 -8.91 -2.59 -32.57
C VAL A 410 -8.07 -3.75 -33.08
N TYR A 411 -8.01 -4.84 -32.33
CA TYR A 411 -7.29 -6.03 -32.72
C TYR A 411 -8.23 -7.07 -33.31
N LEU A 412 -7.88 -7.56 -34.50
CA LEU A 412 -8.49 -8.72 -35.13
C LEU A 412 -7.47 -9.89 -35.03
N PRO A 413 -7.82 -11.03 -34.39
CA PRO A 413 -6.86 -12.12 -34.16
C PRO A 413 -6.19 -12.64 -35.44
N LYS A 414 -4.87 -12.91 -35.34
CA LYS A 414 -3.96 -13.21 -36.46
C LYS A 414 -4.13 -14.58 -37.12
N GLU A 415 -4.97 -15.46 -36.60
CA GLU A 415 -5.33 -16.75 -37.24
C GLU A 415 -6.13 -16.55 -38.56
N ALA A 416 -6.31 -15.30 -38.97
CA ALA A 416 -7.02 -14.86 -40.17
C ALA A 416 -6.14 -14.24 -41.27
N MET A 417 -4.80 -14.24 -41.19
CA MET A 417 -3.96 -13.81 -42.34
C MET A 417 -3.58 -14.96 -43.30
N ALA A 418 -4.20 -16.13 -43.15
CA ALA A 418 -4.06 -17.26 -44.05
C ALA A 418 -5.44 -17.85 -44.43
N ALA A 419 -6.28 -17.05 -45.08
CA ALA A 419 -7.41 -17.50 -45.89
C ALA A 419 -7.62 -16.52 -47.04
#